data_AF-A0A9D0YK79-F1
#
_entry.id   AF-A0A9D0YK79-F1
#
_cell.length_a   1.000
_cell.length_b   1.000
_cell.length_c   1.000
_cell.angle_alpha   90.00
_cell.angle_beta   90.00
_cell.angle_gamma   90.00
#
_symmetry.space_group_name_H-M   'P 1'
#
loop_
_entity.id
_entity.type
_entity.pdbx_description
1 polymer ?
#
loop_
_entity_poly.entity_id
_entity_poly.type
_entity_poly.pdbx_seq_one_letter_code
_entity_poly.pdbx_strand_id
1 'polypeptide(L)'
;MEEILIVRPEIAPDAFLWIFTVSTLVLVFGVAYAATVTLSKMGYFSEKWITLGYLFWALQTYCLYDLSVQIQSEPFTTKVLMVTMMAYLFIPHLYFKLIEDSDKRYEQSADMAENKN
;
A
#
# COMPACT_ATOMS: atom_id res chain seq x y z
N MET A 1 37.10 22.86 11.28
CA MET A 1 35.84 22.27 10.81
C MET A 1 35.39 21.36 11.94
N GLU A 2 34.43 21.79 12.75
CA GLU A 2 33.90 20.94 13.83
C GLU A 2 33.18 19.75 13.18
N GLU A 3 33.64 18.53 13.45
CA GLU A 3 32.93 17.33 13.07
C GLU A 3 31.62 17.29 13.86
N ILE A 4 30.52 17.52 13.16
CA ILE A 4 29.17 17.41 13.73
C ILE A 4 28.94 15.92 14.02
N LEU A 5 29.22 15.50 15.25
CA LEU A 5 28.88 14.17 15.73
C LEU A 5 27.35 14.08 15.83
N ILE A 6 26.72 13.56 14.78
CA ILE A 6 25.29 13.22 14.80
C ILE A 6 25.16 11.99 15.71
N VAL A 7 24.92 12.24 17.00
CA VAL A 7 24.56 11.20 17.96
C VAL A 7 23.16 10.73 17.59
N ARG A 8 23.05 9.59 16.90
CA ARG A 8 21.75 8.95 16.68
C ARG A 8 21.26 8.39 18.02
N PRO A 9 19.95 8.47 18.31
CA PRO A 9 19.35 7.68 19.37
C PRO A 9 19.70 6.20 19.13
N GLU A 10 20.31 5.55 20.10
CA GLU A 10 20.56 4.12 20.04
C GLU A 10 19.22 3.38 20.18
N ILE A 11 18.90 2.55 19.18
CA ILE A 11 17.75 1.65 19.27
C ILE A 11 18.12 0.59 20.30
N ALA A 12 17.28 0.44 21.33
CA ALA A 12 17.47 -0.59 22.34
C ALA A 12 17.54 -1.98 21.65
N PRO A 13 18.59 -2.79 21.88
CA PRO A 13 18.82 -4.04 21.15
C PRO A 13 17.65 -5.04 21.25
N ASP A 14 16.91 -4.99 22.36
CA ASP A 14 15.72 -5.77 22.65
C ASP A 14 14.50 -5.36 21.81
N ALA A 15 14.43 -4.10 21.38
CA ALA A 15 13.35 -3.61 20.52
C ALA A 15 13.56 -3.95 19.03
N PHE A 16 14.79 -4.29 18.62
CA PHE A 16 15.14 -4.56 17.22
C PHE A 16 14.29 -5.68 16.59
N LEU A 17 14.15 -6.82 17.28
CA LEU A 17 13.40 -7.96 16.75
C LEU A 17 11.91 -7.64 16.56
N TRP A 18 11.34 -6.85 17.47
CA TRP A 18 9.95 -6.46 17.39
C TRP A 18 9.71 -5.49 16.23
N ILE A 19 10.54 -4.44 16.09
CA ILE A 19 10.50 -3.50 14.95
C ILE A 19 10.67 -4.25 13.62
N PHE A 20 11.63 -5.17 13.53
CA PHE A 20 11.84 -5.98 12.34
C PHE A 20 10.59 -6.80 11.99
N THR A 21 10.00 -7.46 12.98
CA THR A 21 8.79 -8.28 12.80
C THR A 21 7.62 -7.42 12.31
N VAL A 22 7.36 -6.29 12.97
CA VAL A 22 6.28 -5.36 12.59
C VAL A 22 6.51 -4.81 11.18
N SER A 23 7.75 -4.44 10.82
CA SER A 23 8.07 -3.97 9.47
C SER A 23 7.85 -5.02 8.39
N THR A 24 8.17 -6.28 8.69
CA THR A 24 7.93 -7.40 7.78
C THR A 24 6.43 -7.65 7.60
N LEU A 25 5.65 -7.57 8.69
CA LEU A 25 4.19 -7.71 8.64
C LEU A 25 3.53 -6.62 7.79
N VAL A 26 4.01 -5.37 7.84
CA VAL A 26 3.54 -4.31 6.93
C VAL A 26 3.66 -4.74 5.47
N LEU A 27 4.81 -5.30 5.08
CA LEU A 27 5.02 -5.75 3.70
C LEU A 27 4.13 -6.94 3.35
N VAL A 28 4.04 -7.94 4.22
CA VAL A 28 3.22 -9.13 4.01
C VAL A 28 1.74 -8.77 3.85
N PHE A 29 1.20 -7.91 4.72
CA PHE A 29 -0.19 -7.47 4.62
C PHE A 29 -0.42 -6.55 3.43
N GLY A 30 0.56 -5.72 3.04
CA GLY A 30 0.46 -4.92 1.82
C GLY A 30 0.40 -5.75 0.55
N VAL A 31 1.23 -6.78 0.44
CA VAL A 31 1.17 -7.72 -0.69
C VAL A 31 -0.14 -8.51 -0.65
N ALA A 32 -0.58 -8.97 0.52
CA ALA A 32 -1.85 -9.68 0.67
C ALA A 32 -3.04 -8.81 0.26
N TYR A 33 -3.07 -7.54 0.66
CA TYR A 33 -4.10 -6.59 0.24
C TYR A 33 -4.12 -6.41 -1.28
N ALA A 34 -2.96 -6.09 -1.87
CA ALA A 34 -2.84 -5.88 -3.32
C ALA A 34 -3.24 -7.13 -4.12
N ALA A 35 -2.76 -8.30 -3.71
CA ALA A 35 -3.09 -9.57 -4.36
C ALA A 35 -4.58 -9.89 -4.26
N THR A 36 -5.19 -9.72 -3.08
CA THR A 36 -6.61 -10.04 -2.87
C THR A 36 -7.50 -9.13 -3.71
N VAL A 37 -7.24 -7.82 -3.72
CA VAL A 37 -8.02 -6.87 -4.54
C VAL A 37 -7.84 -7.14 -6.03
N THR A 38 -6.61 -7.41 -6.47
CA THR A 38 -6.31 -7.69 -7.88
C THR A 38 -6.97 -8.97 -8.37
N LEU A 39 -6.82 -10.07 -7.63
CA LEU A 39 -7.42 -11.35 -8.00
C LEU A 39 -8.95 -11.30 -7.97
N SER A 40 -9.54 -10.54 -7.04
CA SER A 40 -10.99 -10.36 -6.99
C SER A 40 -11.51 -9.58 -8.19
N LYS A 41 -10.81 -8.52 -8.62
CA LYS A 41 -11.22 -7.72 -9.79
C LYS A 41 -10.95 -8.40 -11.13
N MET A 42 -9.95 -9.28 -11.22
CA MET A 42 -9.71 -10.13 -12.40
C MET A 42 -10.70 -11.29 -12.52
N GLY A 43 -11.70 -11.39 -11.63
CA GLY A 43 -12.74 -12.42 -11.70
C GLY A 43 -12.32 -13.80 -11.18
N TYR A 44 -11.10 -13.95 -10.66
CA TYR A 44 -10.63 -15.20 -10.05
C TYR A 44 -11.27 -15.45 -8.67
N PHE A 45 -11.69 -14.39 -7.96
CA PHE A 45 -12.38 -14.47 -6.67
C PHE A 45 -13.70 -13.68 -6.67
N SER A 46 -14.66 -14.14 -5.86
CA SER A 46 -15.94 -13.44 -5.64
C SER A 46 -15.71 -12.06 -5.04
N GLU A 47 -16.56 -11.09 -5.40
CA GLU A 47 -16.54 -9.70 -4.91
C GLU A 47 -16.47 -9.58 -3.36
N LYS A 48 -16.95 -10.59 -2.62
CA LYS A 48 -16.82 -10.65 -1.15
C LYS A 48 -15.38 -10.67 -0.64
N TRP A 49 -14.42 -11.12 -1.45
CA TRP A 49 -13.00 -11.14 -1.11
C TRP A 49 -12.38 -9.74 -1.07
N ILE A 50 -13.01 -8.75 -1.72
CA ILE A 50 -12.61 -7.35 -1.60
C ILE A 50 -12.71 -6.86 -0.16
N THR A 51 -13.77 -7.24 0.57
CA THR A 51 -13.92 -6.91 2.01
C THR A 51 -12.78 -7.50 2.84
N LEU A 52 -12.33 -8.71 2.50
CA LEU A 52 -11.19 -9.34 3.16
C LEU A 52 -9.87 -8.60 2.86
N GLY A 53 -9.72 -8.10 1.63
CA GLY A 53 -8.63 -7.21 1.25
C GLY A 53 -8.57 -5.96 2.13
N TYR A 54 -9.69 -5.27 2.34
CA TYR A 54 -9.71 -4.10 3.23
C TYR A 54 -9.35 -4.44 4.69
N LEU A 55 -9.62 -5.67 5.14
CA LEU A 55 -9.18 -6.15 6.45
C LEU A 55 -7.65 -6.22 6.51
N PHE A 56 -7.00 -6.76 5.47
CA PHE A 56 -5.54 -6.74 5.36
C PHE A 56 -4.98 -5.32 5.26
N TRP A 57 -5.67 -4.39 4.59
CA TRP A 57 -5.28 -2.99 4.57
C TRP A 57 -5.34 -2.36 5.97
N ALA A 58 -6.41 -2.60 6.73
CA ALA A 58 -6.52 -2.09 8.11
C ALA A 58 -5.41 -2.66 9.01
N LEU A 59 -5.09 -3.95 8.84
CA LEU A 59 -4.04 -4.62 9.59
C LEU A 59 -2.63 -4.11 9.21
N GLN A 60 -2.36 -3.92 7.92
CA GLN A 60 -1.14 -3.26 7.43
C GLN A 60 -0.99 -1.86 8.02
N THR A 61 -2.08 -1.08 8.00
CA THR A 61 -2.15 0.30 8.49
C THR A 61 -1.86 0.34 10.00
N TYR A 62 -2.40 -0.62 10.76
CA TYR A 62 -2.10 -0.77 12.18
C TYR A 62 -0.62 -1.08 12.43
N CYS A 63 -0.04 -2.06 11.72
CA CYS A 63 1.38 -2.38 11.84
C CYS A 63 2.26 -1.18 11.45
N LEU A 64 1.86 -0.39 10.46
CA LEU A 64 2.60 0.79 10.02
C LEU A 64 2.56 1.91 11.08
N TYR A 65 1.42 2.08 11.76
CA TYR A 65 1.30 2.99 12.89
C TYR A 65 2.18 2.55 14.07
N ASP A 66 2.12 1.27 14.44
CA ASP A 66 2.93 0.70 15.52
C ASP A 66 4.44 0.86 15.24
N LEU A 67 4.85 0.62 14.00
CA LEU A 67 6.21 0.88 13.53
C LEU A 67 6.61 2.36 13.64
N SER A 68 5.70 3.29 13.30
CA SER A 68 5.94 4.73 13.42
C SER A 68 6.24 5.14 14.86
N VAL A 69 5.47 4.59 15.81
CA VAL A 69 5.59 4.88 17.25
C VAL A 69 6.89 4.31 17.80
N GLN A 70 7.24 3.06 17.45
CA GLN A 70 8.42 2.38 17.97
C GLN A 70 9.74 2.95 17.47
N ILE A 71 9.79 3.43 16.23
CA ILE A 71 11.00 4.07 15.68
C ILE A 71 11.26 5.44 16.35
N GLN A 72 10.39 5.89 17.26
CA GLN A 72 10.42 7.24 17.85
C GLN A 72 10.61 8.30 16.76
N SER A 73 9.86 8.10 15.68
CA SER A 73 10.05 8.83 14.44
C SER A 73 9.89 10.34 14.65
N GLU A 74 10.83 11.10 14.10
CA GLU A 74 10.75 12.55 14.01
C GLU A 74 9.35 12.94 13.47
N PRO A 75 8.69 13.99 13.98
CA PRO A 75 7.35 14.40 13.56
C PRO A 75 7.19 14.52 12.04
N PHE A 76 8.27 14.81 11.30
CA PHE A 76 8.27 14.74 9.84
C PHE A 76 7.98 13.34 9.30
N THR A 77 8.68 12.31 9.76
CA THR A 77 8.52 10.92 9.33
C THR A 77 7.12 10.39 9.63
N THR A 78 6.55 10.74 10.79
CA THR A 78 5.18 10.37 11.15
C THR A 78 4.14 10.96 10.17
N LYS A 79 4.35 12.19 9.70
CA LYS A 79 3.48 12.81 8.67
C LYS A 79 3.60 12.11 7.33
N VAL A 80 4.82 11.75 6.92
CA VAL A 80 5.04 10.99 5.68
C VAL A 80 4.34 9.63 5.75
N LEU A 81 4.42 8.94 6.89
CA LEU A 81 3.72 7.67 7.10
C LEU A 81 2.20 7.83 7.01
N MET A 82 1.63 8.88 7.62
CA MET A 82 0.20 9.18 7.48
C MET A 82 -0.23 9.44 6.03
N VAL A 83 0.56 10.19 5.26
CA VAL A 83 0.30 10.42 3.83
C VAL A 83 0.39 9.11 3.04
N THR A 84 1.35 8.26 3.39
CA THR A 84 1.55 6.95 2.76
C THR A 84 0.37 6.02 3.02
N MET A 85 -0.21 6.02 4.22
CA MET A 85 -1.42 5.26 4.57
C MET A 85 -2.62 5.65 3.69
N MET A 86 -2.81 6.96 3.45
CA MET A 86 -3.82 7.47 2.53
C MET A 86 -3.55 7.02 1.10
N ALA A 87 -2.32 7.21 0.60
CA ALA A 87 -1.94 6.85 -0.76
C ALA A 87 -2.17 5.35 -1.04
N TYR A 88 -1.86 4.47 -0.08
CA TYR A 88 -2.08 3.03 -0.20
C TYR A 88 -3.55 2.64 -0.43
N LEU A 89 -4.50 3.44 0.04
CA LEU A 89 -5.93 3.20 -0.19
C LEU A 89 -6.33 3.58 -1.62
N PHE A 90 -5.79 4.68 -2.14
CA PHE A 90 -6.13 5.22 -3.46
C PHE A 90 -5.43 4.51 -4.61
N ILE A 91 -4.19 4.05 -4.45
CA ILE A 91 -3.39 3.47 -5.54
C ILE A 91 -4.09 2.28 -6.23
N PRO A 92 -4.62 1.26 -5.52
CA PRO A 92 -5.29 0.14 -6.16
C PRO A 92 -6.55 0.61 -6.91
N HIS A 93 -7.35 1.48 -6.30
CA HIS A 93 -8.58 1.99 -6.90
C HIS A 93 -8.29 2.78 -8.18
N LEU A 94 -7.26 3.62 -8.15
CA LEU A 94 -6.84 4.41 -9.30
C LEU A 94 -6.27 3.52 -10.41
N TYR A 95 -5.47 2.53 -10.06
CA TYR A 95 -4.89 1.57 -11.01
C TYR A 95 -5.99 0.82 -11.79
N PHE A 96 -6.99 0.28 -11.08
CA PHE A 96 -8.09 -0.42 -11.75
C PHE A 96 -8.97 0.51 -12.58
N LYS A 97 -9.19 1.75 -12.12
CA LYS A 97 -9.92 2.74 -12.91
C LYS A 97 -9.19 3.07 -14.22
N LEU A 98 -7.87 3.22 -14.16
CA LEU A 98 -7.05 3.45 -15.36
C LEU A 98 -7.10 2.27 -16.34
N ILE A 99 -7.05 1.03 -15.82
CA ILE A 99 -7.18 -0.19 -16.63
C ILE A 99 -8.54 -0.20 -17.34
N GLU A 100 -9.63 0.04 -16.59
CA GLU A 100 -10.99 -0.02 -17.13
C GLU A 100 -11.26 1.07 -18.18
N ASP A 101 -10.77 2.29 -17.94
CA ASP A 101 -10.86 3.39 -18.90
C ASP A 101 -10.01 3.13 -20.15
N SER A 102 -8.89 2.41 -20.00
CA SER A 102 -8.05 2.01 -21.14
C SER A 102 -8.76 0.97 -22.00
N ASP A 103 -9.32 -0.09 -21.40
CA ASP A 103 -10.02 -1.16 -22.11
C ASP A 103 -11.23 -0.61 -22.89
N LYS A 104 -12.04 0.26 -22.27
CA LYS A 104 -13.18 0.93 -22.93
C LYS A 104 -12.77 1.72 -24.16
N ARG A 105 -11.60 2.37 -24.11
CA ARG A 105 -11.09 3.17 -25.22
C ARG A 105 -10.65 2.31 -26.40
N TYR A 106 -10.13 1.11 -26.14
CA TYR A 106 -9.78 0.15 -27.19
C TYR A 106 -11.02 -0.45 -27.85
N GLU A 107 -12.04 -0.85 -27.08
CA GLU A 107 -13.32 -1.35 -27.62
C GLU A 107 -14.03 -0.28 -28.46
N GLN A 108 -14.13 0.96 -27.96
CA GLN A 108 -14.74 2.07 -28.69
C GLN A 108 -14.01 2.41 -30.01
N SER A 109 -12.68 2.27 -30.04
CA SER A 109 -11.90 2.52 -31.25
C SER A 109 -12.06 1.42 -32.31
N ALA A 110 -12.28 0.16 -31.87
CA ALA A 110 -12.52 -0.98 -32.75
C ALA A 110 -13.91 -0.91 -33.41
N ASP A 111 -14.96 -0.62 -32.63
CA ASP A 111 -16.34 -0.47 -33.15
C ASP A 111 -16.46 0.65 -34.19
N MET A 112 -15.74 1.77 -34.01
CA MET A 112 -15.72 2.85 -34.99
C MET A 112 -15.01 2.49 -36.30
N ALA A 113 -14.04 1.56 -36.26
CA ALA A 113 -13.35 1.08 -37.45
C ALA A 113 -14.21 0.08 -38.24
N GLU A 114 -15.01 -0.74 -37.55
CA GLU A 114 -15.94 -1.69 -38.16
C GLU A 114 -17.13 -1.00 -38.83
N ASN A 115 -17.72 0.02 -38.20
CA ASN A 115 -18.87 0.77 -38.75
C ASN A 115 -18.52 1.61 -40.01
N LYS A 116 -17.23 1.77 -40.32
CA LYS A 116 -16.75 2.58 -41.46
C LYS A 116 -16.49 1.77 -42.73
N ASN A 117 -16.66 0.44 -42.69
CA ASN A 117 -16.62 -0.47 -43.84
C ASN A 117 -18.03 -0.91 -44.25
#